data_AF-A0AAD4L3J2-F1
#
_entry.id   AF-A0AAD4L3J2-F1
#
_cell.length_a   1.000
_cell.length_b   1.000
_cell.length_c   1.000
_cell.angle_alpha   90.00
_cell.angle_beta   90.00
_cell.angle_gamma   90.00
#
_symmetry.space_group_name_H-M   'P 1'
#
loop_
_entity.id
_entity.type
_entity.pdbx_description
1 polymer ?
#
loop_
_entity_poly.entity_id
_entity_poly.type
_entity_poly.pdbx_seq_one_letter_code
_entity_poly.pdbx_strand_id
1 'polypeptide(L)' 'CEGPKLWDGSAACARKNEQGKLVTTDGYPICFDWQVPRGCSSSSHPNRHRCSGCGKQGHGAQACPQVEKA' A
#
# COMPACT_ATOMS: atom_id res chain seq x y z
N CYS A 1 20.86 4.76 0.03
CA CYS A 1 19.52 4.31 -0.40
C CYS A 1 18.50 4.87 0.57
N GLU A 2 18.05 6.08 0.29
CA GLU A 2 17.18 6.87 1.14
C GLU A 2 15.76 6.33 1.09
N GLY A 3 15.05 6.37 2.22
CA GLY A 3 13.82 5.62 2.46
C GLY A 3 12.69 5.86 1.46
N PRO A 4 11.64 5.02 1.46
CA PRO A 4 10.50 5.13 0.55
C PRO A 4 9.67 6.36 0.92
N LYS A 5 10.14 7.54 0.52
CA LYS A 5 9.31 8.74 0.42
C LYS A 5 8.40 8.53 -0.78
N LEU A 6 7.10 8.70 -0.55
CA LEU A 6 6.19 8.98 -1.66
C LEU A 6 6.66 10.29 -2.31
N TRP A 7 6.34 10.48 -3.59
CA TRP A 7 6.78 11.62 -4.38
C TRP A 7 6.40 12.98 -3.77
N ASP A 8 5.36 13.02 -2.93
CA ASP A 8 4.87 14.21 -2.19
C ASP A 8 5.64 14.51 -0.88
N GLY A 9 6.65 13.70 -0.52
CA GLY A 9 7.38 13.85 0.75
C GLY A 9 6.60 13.38 1.99
N SER A 10 5.32 13.08 1.83
CA SER A 10 4.49 12.37 2.81
C SER A 10 5.03 10.97 3.09
N ALA A 11 5.08 10.58 4.37
CA ALA A 11 5.55 9.26 4.78
C ALA A 11 4.63 8.18 4.19
N ALA A 12 5.20 7.25 3.42
CA ALA A 12 4.45 6.10 2.93
C ALA A 12 3.82 5.37 4.12
N CYS A 13 2.49 5.18 4.10
CA CYS A 13 1.80 4.44 5.15
C CYS A 13 2.20 2.95 5.16
N ALA A 14 2.90 2.49 4.12
CA ALA A 14 3.43 1.16 3.99
C ALA A 14 4.92 1.15 3.60
N ARG A 15 5.65 0.18 4.15
CA ARG A 15 7.03 -0.15 3.79
C ARG A 15 7.13 -1.61 3.37
N LYS A 16 8.22 -1.99 2.71
CA LYS A 16 8.56 -3.41 2.54
C LYS A 16 9.34 -3.89 3.77
N ASN A 17 8.98 -5.05 4.30
CA ASN A 17 9.77 -5.73 5.33
C ASN A 17 10.96 -6.48 4.70
N GLU A 18 11.81 -7.08 5.55
CA GLU A 18 12.99 -7.85 5.11
C GLU A 18 12.63 -9.08 4.26
N GLN A 19 11.39 -9.58 4.36
CA GLN A 19 10.85 -10.65 3.52
C GLN A 19 10.30 -10.14 2.18
N GLY A 20 10.44 -8.85 1.87
CA GLY A 20 9.91 -8.22 0.65
C GLY A 20 8.39 -8.02 0.64
N LYS A 21 7.70 -8.28 1.76
CA LYS A 21 6.25 -8.09 1.88
C LYS A 21 5.90 -6.65 2.24
N LEU A 22 4.82 -6.14 1.65
CA LEU A 22 4.26 -4.85 2.03
C LEU A 22 3.64 -4.94 3.42
N VAL A 23 4.09 -4.08 4.32
CA VAL A 23 3.60 -3.94 5.68
C VAL A 23 3.33 -2.47 5.98
N THR A 24 2.38 -2.15 6.85
CA THR A 24 2.16 -0.78 7.30
C THR A 24 3.33 -0.28 8.14
N THR A 25 3.34 1.01 8.47
CA THR A 25 4.25 1.58 9.47
C THR A 25 4.19 0.84 10.82
N ASP A 26 3.00 0.36 11.17
CA ASP A 26 2.73 -0.46 12.37
C ASP A 26 3.23 -1.92 12.25
N GLY A 27 3.73 -2.32 11.08
CA GLY A 27 4.15 -3.70 10.80
C GLY A 27 3.01 -4.64 10.34
N TYR A 28 1.81 -4.11 10.14
CA TYR A 28 0.66 -4.91 9.70
C TYR A 28 0.78 -5.30 8.22
N PRO A 29 0.66 -6.59 7.85
CA PRO A 29 0.83 -7.02 6.47
C PRO A 29 -0.30 -6.54 5.55
N ILE A 30 0.06 -6.00 4.40
CA ILE A 30 -0.85 -5.49 3.38
C ILE A 30 -0.86 -6.44 2.19
N CYS A 31 -2.02 -6.60 1.56
CA CYS A 31 -2.14 -7.42 0.37
C CYS A 31 -1.46 -6.73 -0.81
N PHE A 32 -0.47 -7.43 -1.41
CA PHE A 32 0.20 -6.96 -2.62
C PHE A 32 -0.72 -7.01 -3.84
N ASP A 33 -1.52 -8.06 -3.96
CA ASP A 33 -2.48 -8.24 -5.06
C ASP A 33 -3.54 -7.11 -5.05
N TRP A 34 -3.85 -6.57 -3.86
CA TRP A 34 -4.69 -5.38 -3.72
C TRP A 34 -4.02 -4.10 -4.22
N GLN A 35 -2.68 -4.03 -4.25
CA GLN A 35 -1.97 -2.86 -4.74
C GLN A 35 -1.84 -2.80 -6.25
N VAL A 36 -1.95 -3.92 -6.96
CA VAL A 36 -1.78 -4.02 -8.41
C VAL A 36 -3.13 -3.83 -9.13
N PRO A 37 -3.16 -3.52 -10.44
CA PRO A 37 -4.42 -3.17 -11.11
C PRO A 37 -5.37 -4.36 -11.26
N ARG A 38 -4.87 -5.60 -11.11
CA ARG A 38 -5.73 -6.80 -10.97
C ARG A 38 -6.68 -6.68 -9.77
N GLY A 39 -6.27 -5.95 -8.73
CA GLY A 39 -6.93 -5.95 -7.43
C GLY A 39 -6.91 -7.32 -6.78
N CYS A 40 -7.34 -7.40 -5.52
CA CYS A 40 -7.53 -8.68 -4.84
C CYS A 40 -9.02 -8.92 -4.61
N SER A 41 -9.55 -10.01 -5.15
CA SER A 41 -10.94 -10.45 -4.95
C SER A 41 -11.11 -11.40 -3.75
N SER A 42 -10.03 -11.69 -3.02
CA SER A 42 -10.07 -12.58 -1.86
C SER A 42 -10.80 -11.91 -0.70
N SER A 43 -11.92 -12.52 -0.27
CA SER A 43 -12.62 -12.17 0.97
C SER A 43 -11.96 -12.76 2.23
N SER A 44 -10.87 -13.52 2.07
CA SER A 44 -10.15 -14.13 3.20
C SER A 44 -9.36 -13.12 4.05
N HIS A 45 -9.03 -11.93 3.51
CA HIS A 45 -8.22 -10.94 4.24
C HIS A 45 -8.57 -9.48 3.90
N PRO A 46 -9.84 -9.06 4.03
CA PRO A 46 -10.28 -7.70 3.69
C PRO A 46 -9.54 -6.63 4.51
N ASN A 47 -9.13 -6.93 5.74
CA ASN A 47 -8.35 -6.01 6.58
C ASN A 47 -6.97 -5.65 5.99
N ARG A 48 -6.44 -6.48 5.08
CA ARG A 48 -5.17 -6.23 4.37
C ARG A 48 -5.38 -5.46 3.06
N HIS A 49 -6.62 -5.18 2.66
CA HIS A 49 -6.97 -4.37 1.49
C HIS A 49 -6.83 -2.87 1.79
N ARG A 50 -5.61 -2.47 2.17
CA ARG A 50 -5.23 -1.08 2.45
C ARG A 50 -4.31 -0.58 1.35
N CYS A 51 -4.48 0.65 0.92
CA CYS A 51 -3.58 1.30 -0.01
C CYS A 51 -2.18 1.50 0.63
N SER A 52 -1.11 1.14 -0.09
CA SER A 52 0.26 1.34 0.39
C SER A 52 0.67 2.81 0.42
N GLY A 53 0.05 3.65 -0.41
CA GLY A 53 0.29 5.08 -0.46
C GLY A 53 -0.38 5.84 0.69
N CYS A 54 -1.71 5.74 0.80
CA CYS A 54 -2.49 6.54 1.75
C CYS A 54 -3.02 5.76 2.97
N GLY A 55 -2.81 4.44 3.03
CA GLY A 55 -3.28 3.59 4.14
C GLY A 55 -4.79 3.31 4.17
N LYS A 56 -5.59 3.94 3.28
CA LYS A 56 -7.06 3.80 3.27
C LYS A 56 -7.49 2.44 2.70
N GLN A 57 -8.63 1.96 3.20
CA GLN A 57 -9.30 0.75 2.69
C GLN A 57 -10.25 1.14 1.55
N GLY A 58 -10.50 0.20 0.63
CA GLY A 58 -11.45 0.40 -0.49
C GLY A 58 -10.81 0.73 -1.84
N HIS A 59 -9.50 1.00 -1.88
CA HIS A 59 -8.73 1.07 -3.12
C HIS A 59 -7.29 0.58 -2.93
N GLY A 60 -6.67 0.14 -4.01
CA GLY A 60 -5.26 -0.22 -4.09
C GLY A 60 -4.37 0.98 -4.41
N ALA A 61 -3.04 0.83 -4.32
CA ALA A 61 -2.10 1.86 -4.73
C ALA A 61 -2.33 2.38 -6.16
N GLN A 62 -2.73 1.53 -7.11
CA GLN A 62 -3.00 1.96 -8.50
C GLN A 62 -4.23 2.86 -8.64
N ALA A 63 -5.23 2.69 -7.78
CA ALA A 63 -6.45 3.51 -7.78
C ALA A 63 -6.40 4.59 -6.69
N CYS A 64 -5.21 4.89 -6.17
CA CYS A 64 -5.06 5.86 -5.11
C CYS A 64 -4.99 7.27 -5.72
N PRO A 65 -5.94 8.17 -5.42
CA PRO A 65 -5.96 9.52 -5.98
C PRO A 65 -4.76 10.37 -5.51
N GLN A 66 -4.01 9.91 -4.51
CA GLN A 66 -2.78 10.54 -4.04
C GLN A 66 -1.53 10.15 -4.87
N VAL A 67 -1.63 9.20 -5.81
CA VAL A 67 -0.50 8.86 -6.70
C VAL A 67 -0.48 9.74 -7.96
N GLU A 68 -1.63 10.31 -8.36
CA GLU A 68 -1.78 11.14 -9.58
C GLU A 68 -1.91 12.65 -9.29
N LYS A 69 -1.09 13.20 -8.38
CA LYS A 69 -0.73 14.62 -8.49
C LYS A 69 0.67 14.74 -9.08
N ALA A 70 0.84 14.27 -10.31
CA ALA A 70 1.98 14.61 -11.16
C ALA A 70 1.44 15.08 -12.51
#